data_AF-A0A538MY70-F1
#
_entry.id   AF-A0A538MY70-F1
#
_cell.length_a   1.000
_cell.length_b   1.000
_cell.length_c   1.000
_cell.angle_alpha   90.00
_cell.angle_beta   90.00
_cell.angle_gamma   90.00
#
_symmetry.space_group_name_H-M   'P 1'
#
loop_
_entity.id
_entity.type
_entity.pdbx_description
1 polymer ?
#
loop_
_entity_poly.entity_id
_entity_poly.type
_entity_poly.pdbx_seq_one_letter_code
_entity_poly.pdbx_strand_id
1 'polypeptide(L)'
;MRMTRGLGLVSLVATLAITGMLFSSQLNGGGSKPATRKQNPIVQQANSVAATAAAMQAERELAAYQAEQGTFVGATVTDITGVTVLHAEPTTFCLQITSNGALLYDAGPGGTPTIQRC
;
A
#
# COMPACT_ATOMS: atom_id res chain seq x y z
N MET A 1 -21.80 19.70 30.90
CA MET A 1 -21.37 18.69 29.91
C MET A 1 -20.01 19.09 29.31
N ARG A 2 -18.89 18.61 29.87
CA ARG A 2 -17.54 18.83 29.29
C ARG A 2 -16.65 17.64 29.65
N MET A 3 -17.01 16.45 29.18
CA MET A 3 -16.22 15.22 29.34
C MET A 3 -16.17 14.40 28.06
N THR A 4 -16.35 15.04 26.90
CA THR A 4 -16.22 14.42 25.57
C THR A 4 -14.96 14.84 24.83
N ARG A 5 -14.24 15.85 25.34
CA ARG A 5 -13.02 16.40 24.70
C ARG A 5 -11.71 15.73 25.13
N GLY A 6 -11.69 15.03 26.27
CA GLY A 6 -10.49 14.34 26.77
C GLY A 6 -10.36 12.91 26.23
N LEU A 7 -11.48 12.19 26.08
CA LEU A 7 -11.49 10.80 25.63
C LEU A 7 -11.06 10.63 24.17
N GLY A 8 -11.38 11.60 23.30
CA GLY A 8 -10.97 11.56 21.90
C GLY A 8 -9.45 11.64 21.71
N LEU A 9 -8.76 12.46 22.52
CA LEU A 9 -7.30 12.57 22.47
C LEU A 9 -6.61 11.32 22.99
N VAL A 10 -7.10 10.73 24.08
CA VAL A 10 -6.53 9.50 24.64
C VAL A 10 -6.73 8.33 23.67
N SER A 11 -7.90 8.22 23.04
CA SER A 11 -8.16 7.18 22.05
C SER A 11 -7.30 7.35 20.78
N LEU A 12 -7.05 8.59 20.36
CA LEU A 12 -6.19 8.90 19.21
C LEU A 12 -4.71 8.59 19.50
N VAL A 13 -4.23 8.91 20.71
CA VAL A 13 -2.86 8.57 21.13
C VAL A 13 -2.70 7.05 21.29
N ALA A 14 -3.71 6.35 21.80
CA ALA A 14 -3.67 4.91 21.96
C ALA A 14 -3.60 4.17 20.61
N THR A 15 -4.41 4.57 19.62
CA THR A 15 -4.31 3.98 18.28
C THR A 15 -2.97 4.32 17.62
N LEU A 16 -2.47 5.56 17.74
CA LEU A 16 -1.17 5.95 17.20
C LEU A 16 -0.01 5.14 17.82
N ALA A 17 -0.07 4.87 19.13
CA ALA A 17 0.94 4.10 19.84
C ALA A 17 0.97 2.62 19.38
N ILE A 18 -0.20 2.01 19.21
CA ILE A 18 -0.31 0.60 18.76
C ILE A 18 0.20 0.47 17.32
N THR A 19 -0.18 1.38 16.42
CA THR A 19 0.32 1.39 15.04
C THR A 19 1.83 1.65 14.99
N GLY A 20 2.35 2.58 15.81
CA GLY A 20 3.77 2.88 15.88
C GLY A 20 4.63 1.71 16.40
N MET A 21 4.11 0.95 17.36
CA MET A 21 4.79 -0.25 17.87
C MET A 21 4.82 -1.36 16.82
N LEU A 22 3.73 -1.62 16.10
CA LEU A 22 3.71 -2.61 15.01
C LEU A 22 4.68 -2.24 13.87
N PHE A 23 4.74 -0.95 13.52
CA PHE A 23 5.68 -0.44 12.51
C PHE A 23 7.14 -0.60 12.94
N SER A 24 7.43 -0.39 14.24
CA SER A 24 8.76 -0.57 14.82
C SER A 24 9.18 -2.05 14.86
N SER A 25 8.24 -2.97 15.10
CA SER A 25 8.49 -4.41 15.03
C SER A 25 8.80 -4.87 13.60
N GLN A 26 8.15 -4.30 12.59
CA GLN A 26 8.46 -4.57 11.17
C GLN A 26 9.86 -4.05 10.78
N LEU A 27 10.29 -2.93 11.36
CA LEU A 27 11.62 -2.37 11.11
C LEU A 27 12.76 -3.19 11.76
N ASN A 28 12.50 -3.88 12.87
CA ASN A 28 13.53 -4.56 13.65
C ASN A 28 13.69 -6.07 13.37
N GLY A 29 12.84 -6.66 12.52
CA GLY A 29 12.79 -8.11 12.27
C GLY A 29 13.31 -8.61 10.92
N GLY A 30 13.62 -7.74 9.95
CA GLY A 30 13.92 -8.14 8.58
C GLY A 30 15.37 -7.89 8.16
N GLY A 31 16.25 -8.83 8.43
CA GLY A 31 17.58 -8.83 7.82
C GLY A 31 17.48 -9.05 6.30
N SER A 32 17.70 -7.99 5.52
CA SER A 32 18.38 -7.98 4.21
C SER A 32 18.40 -6.55 3.69
N LYS A 33 19.59 -5.97 3.60
CA LYS A 33 19.80 -4.67 2.96
C LYS A 33 19.63 -4.83 1.45
N PRO A 34 18.76 -4.08 0.76
CA PRO A 34 19.13 -3.52 -0.52
C PRO A 34 19.75 -2.14 -0.25
N ALA A 35 20.81 -1.81 -0.98
CA ALA A 35 21.37 -0.47 -0.97
C ALA A 35 20.31 0.52 -1.45
N THR A 36 19.60 1.18 -0.53
CA THR A 36 18.74 2.31 -0.85
C THR A 36 19.65 3.40 -1.39
N ARG A 37 19.66 3.53 -2.72
CA ARG A 37 20.10 4.74 -3.42
C ARG A 37 19.50 5.90 -2.64
N LYS A 38 20.35 6.79 -2.12
CA LYS A 38 20.01 7.88 -1.21
C LYS A 38 19.10 8.88 -1.94
N GLN A 39 17.86 8.48 -2.20
CA GLN A 39 16.86 9.26 -2.89
C GLN A 39 16.35 10.29 -1.89
N ASN A 40 16.26 11.55 -2.31
CA ASN A 40 15.77 12.64 -1.47
C ASN A 40 14.43 12.23 -0.83
N PRO A 41 14.26 12.36 0.51
CA PRO A 41 13.03 11.94 1.20
C PRO A 41 11.76 12.58 0.61
N ILE A 42 11.86 13.78 0.04
CA ILE A 42 10.75 14.44 -0.66
C ILE A 42 10.34 13.67 -1.91
N VAL A 43 11.31 13.15 -2.68
CA VAL A 43 11.04 12.35 -3.88
C VAL A 43 10.45 10.98 -3.51
N GLN A 44 10.92 10.38 -2.41
CA GLN A 44 10.33 9.13 -1.90
C GLN A 44 8.88 9.33 -1.47
N GLN A 45 8.59 10.44 -0.78
CA GLN A 45 7.22 10.78 -0.38
C GLN A 45 6.32 11.07 -1.59
N ALA A 46 6.82 11.78 -2.60
CA ALA A 46 6.05 12.03 -3.82
C ALA A 46 5.74 10.73 -4.58
N ASN A 47 6.72 9.83 -4.68
CA ASN A 47 6.56 8.55 -5.36
C ASN A 47 5.63 7.60 -4.59
N SER A 48 5.65 7.62 -3.25
CA SER A 48 4.71 6.84 -2.45
C SER A 48 3.28 7.33 -2.63
N VAL A 49 3.03 8.65 -2.60
CA VAL A 49 1.70 9.23 -2.84
C VAL A 49 1.17 8.89 -4.23
N ALA A 50 2.02 9.05 -5.26
CA ALA A 50 1.64 8.70 -6.63
C ALA A 50 1.35 7.20 -6.78
N ALA A 51 2.15 6.34 -6.14
CA ALA A 51 1.92 4.91 -6.14
C ALA A 51 0.63 4.53 -5.39
N THR A 52 0.34 5.15 -4.25
CA THR A 52 -0.92 4.94 -3.52
C THR A 52 -2.13 5.36 -4.36
N ALA A 53 -2.04 6.46 -5.11
CA ALA A 53 -3.12 6.88 -6.00
C ALA A 53 -3.36 5.86 -7.13
N ALA A 54 -2.28 5.38 -7.77
CA ALA A 54 -2.35 4.35 -8.80
C ALA A 54 -2.88 3.01 -8.26
N ALA A 55 -2.44 2.60 -7.06
CA ALA A 55 -2.94 1.44 -6.35
C ALA A 55 -4.45 1.55 -6.10
N MET A 56 -4.94 2.66 -5.54
CA MET A 56 -6.37 2.84 -5.30
C MET A 56 -7.21 2.83 -6.58
N GLN A 57 -6.67 3.30 -7.71
CA GLN A 57 -7.36 3.18 -8.99
C GLN A 57 -7.43 1.72 -9.43
N ALA A 58 -6.31 1.00 -9.35
CA ALA A 58 -6.24 -0.41 -9.75
C ALA A 58 -7.13 -1.29 -8.87
N GLU A 59 -7.15 -1.02 -7.55
CA GLU A 59 -8.05 -1.67 -6.60
C GLU A 59 -9.51 -1.49 -6.97
N ARG A 60 -9.92 -0.30 -7.46
CA ARG A 60 -11.31 -0.08 -7.88
C ARG A 60 -11.68 -0.92 -9.10
N GLU A 61 -10.80 -1.00 -10.09
CA GLU A 61 -11.00 -1.83 -11.27
C GLU A 61 -11.05 -3.33 -10.90
N LEU A 62 -10.12 -3.76 -10.05
CA LEU A 62 -10.08 -5.14 -9.54
C LEU A 62 -11.32 -5.48 -8.69
N ALA A 63 -11.79 -4.55 -7.86
CA ALA A 63 -13.01 -4.73 -7.08
C ALA A 63 -14.25 -4.85 -7.97
N ALA A 64 -14.33 -4.08 -9.07
CA ALA A 64 -15.39 -4.24 -10.06
C ALA A 64 -15.31 -5.62 -10.73
N TYR A 65 -14.11 -6.04 -11.16
CA TYR A 65 -13.90 -7.38 -11.73
C TYR A 65 -14.28 -8.50 -10.75
N GLN A 66 -13.91 -8.38 -9.48
CA GLN A 66 -14.28 -9.35 -8.45
C GLN A 66 -15.79 -9.36 -8.19
N ALA A 67 -16.47 -8.21 -8.24
CA ALA A 67 -17.92 -8.16 -8.11
C ALA A 67 -18.64 -8.86 -9.27
N GLU A 68 -18.06 -8.85 -10.48
CA GLU A 68 -18.61 -9.51 -11.66
C GLU A 68 -18.25 -11.01 -11.74
N GLN A 69 -17.00 -11.37 -11.44
CA GLN A 69 -16.44 -12.71 -11.66
C GLN A 69 -16.34 -13.55 -10.38
N GLY A 70 -16.45 -12.92 -9.20
CA GLY A 70 -16.28 -13.58 -7.90
C GLY A 70 -14.82 -13.93 -7.56
N THR A 71 -13.85 -13.51 -8.36
CA THR A 71 -12.42 -13.86 -8.23
C THR A 71 -11.56 -12.76 -8.85
N PHE A 72 -10.31 -12.58 -8.42
CA PHE A 72 -9.34 -11.75 -9.16
C PHE A 72 -8.55 -12.55 -10.21
N VAL A 73 -8.73 -13.88 -10.27
CA VAL A 73 -7.99 -14.71 -11.24
C VAL A 73 -8.31 -14.26 -12.67
N GLY A 74 -7.24 -13.98 -13.42
CA GLY A 74 -7.33 -13.47 -14.80
C GLY A 74 -7.60 -11.96 -14.90
N ALA A 75 -7.72 -11.25 -13.79
CA ALA A 75 -7.89 -9.80 -13.81
C ALA A 75 -6.65 -9.10 -14.37
N THR A 76 -6.89 -8.04 -15.13
CA THR A 76 -5.84 -7.18 -15.68
C THR A 76 -6.19 -5.73 -15.41
N VAL A 77 -5.16 -4.89 -15.32
CA VAL A 77 -5.29 -3.44 -15.13
C VAL A 77 -4.65 -2.79 -16.36
N THR A 78 -5.48 -2.29 -17.26
CA THR A 78 -5.04 -1.77 -18.56
C THR A 78 -5.13 -0.25 -18.66
N ASP A 79 -6.02 0.38 -17.89
CA ASP A 79 -6.30 1.82 -18.00
C ASP A 79 -5.40 2.68 -17.11
N ILE A 80 -4.50 2.06 -16.35
CA ILE A 80 -3.63 2.74 -15.40
C ILE A 80 -2.18 2.62 -15.84
N THR A 81 -1.62 3.75 -16.24
CA THR A 81 -0.23 3.83 -16.71
C THR A 81 0.75 3.48 -15.58
N GLY A 82 1.71 2.61 -15.90
CA GLY A 82 2.77 2.22 -14.97
C GLY A 82 2.35 1.19 -13.92
N VAL A 83 1.11 0.68 -13.98
CA VAL A 83 0.64 -0.43 -13.14
C VAL A 83 0.67 -1.72 -13.94
N THR A 84 1.03 -2.83 -13.30
CA THR A 84 1.04 -4.16 -13.91
C THR A 84 0.64 -5.18 -12.87
N VAL A 85 -0.27 -6.09 -13.23
CA VAL A 85 -0.64 -7.22 -12.37
C VAL A 85 0.44 -8.30 -12.51
N LEU A 86 1.18 -8.56 -11.43
CA LEU A 86 2.17 -9.64 -11.40
C LEU A 86 1.52 -10.99 -11.10
N HIS A 87 0.56 -10.98 -10.19
CA HIS A 87 -0.18 -12.15 -9.78
C HIS A 87 -1.59 -11.79 -9.33
N ALA A 88 -2.55 -12.66 -9.58
CA ALA A 88 -3.92 -12.48 -9.12
C ALA A 88 -4.48 -13.84 -8.69
N GLU A 89 -4.78 -13.95 -7.42
CA GLU A 89 -5.38 -15.12 -6.76
C GLU A 89 -6.88 -14.86 -6.54
N PRO A 90 -7.67 -15.83 -6.05
CA PRO A 90 -9.10 -15.61 -5.86
C PRO A 90 -9.45 -14.44 -4.94
N THR A 91 -8.63 -14.18 -3.92
CA THR A 91 -8.88 -13.16 -2.90
C THR A 91 -7.73 -12.18 -2.69
N THR A 92 -6.60 -12.36 -3.38
CA THR A 92 -5.41 -11.51 -3.25
C THR A 92 -4.86 -11.18 -4.64
N PHE A 93 -4.03 -10.15 -4.73
CA PHE A 93 -3.30 -9.84 -5.95
C PHE A 93 -1.98 -9.15 -5.60
N CYS A 94 -1.06 -9.15 -6.55
CA CYS A 94 0.19 -8.42 -6.47
C CYS A 94 0.29 -7.47 -7.67
N LEU A 95 0.36 -6.17 -7.39
CA LEU A 95 0.59 -5.13 -8.39
C LEU A 95 2.02 -4.66 -8.33
N GLN A 96 2.60 -4.40 -9.49
CA GLN A 96 3.81 -3.63 -9.67
C GLN A 96 3.44 -2.24 -10.15
N ILE A 97 3.95 -1.21 -9.50
CA ILE A 97 3.66 0.19 -9.77
C ILE A 97 4.98 0.91 -10.03
N THR A 98 5.10 1.49 -11.23
CA THR A 98 6.26 2.27 -11.65
C THR A 98 5.90 3.74 -11.61
N SER A 99 6.54 4.49 -10.70
CA SER A 99 6.28 5.93 -10.53
C SER A 99 7.60 6.70 -10.47
N ASN A 100 7.82 7.61 -11.43
CA ASN A 100 9.01 8.47 -11.53
C ASN A 100 10.34 7.73 -11.33
N GLY A 101 10.46 6.53 -11.89
CA GLY A 101 11.65 5.67 -11.80
C GLY A 101 11.81 4.90 -10.48
N ALA A 102 10.85 5.01 -9.56
CA ALA A 102 10.71 4.10 -8.42
C ALA A 102 9.76 2.94 -8.77
N LEU A 103 10.13 1.76 -8.31
CA LEU A 103 9.33 0.55 -8.43
C LEU A 103 8.76 0.22 -7.05
N LEU A 104 7.44 0.18 -6.95
CA LEU A 104 6.71 -0.19 -5.74
C LEU A 104 5.78 -1.36 -6.04
N TYR A 105 5.39 -2.08 -5.00
CA TYR A 105 4.52 -3.24 -5.08
C TYR A 105 3.40 -3.13 -4.07
N ASP A 106 2.21 -3.54 -4.50
CA ASP A 106 1.02 -3.57 -3.66
C ASP A 106 0.49 -5.01 -3.56
N ALA A 107 0.29 -5.48 -2.33
CA ALA A 107 0.05 -6.88 -2.00
C ALA A 107 -1.44 -7.23 -1.84
N GLY A 108 -2.35 -6.34 -2.24
CA GLY A 108 -3.78 -6.62 -2.23
C GLY A 108 -4.59 -5.51 -1.57
N PRO A 109 -5.91 -5.72 -1.45
CA PRO A 109 -6.85 -4.66 -1.09
C PRO A 109 -6.56 -4.09 0.31
N GLY A 110 -6.39 -2.77 0.37
CA GLY A 110 -6.07 -2.05 1.60
C GLY A 110 -4.59 -2.09 2.00
N GLY A 111 -3.75 -2.64 1.12
CA GLY A 111 -2.30 -2.57 1.23
C GLY A 111 -1.78 -1.15 1.00
N THR A 112 -0.56 -0.89 1.48
CA THR A 112 0.19 0.30 1.07
C THR A 112 1.32 -0.13 0.15
N PRO A 113 1.51 0.52 -1.01
CA PRO A 113 2.62 0.21 -1.90
C PRO A 113 3.96 0.31 -1.18
N THR A 114 4.78 -0.74 -1.29
CA THR A 114 6.10 -0.81 -0.66
C THR A 114 7.18 -1.10 -1.70
N ILE A 115 8.44 -0.91 -1.35
CA ILE A 115 9.56 -1.32 -2.21
C ILE A 115 9.79 -2.84 -2.22
N GLN A 116 9.16 -3.57 -1.28
CA GLN A 116 9.29 -5.01 -1.19
C GLN A 116 8.29 -5.65 -2.12
N ARG A 117 8.79 -6.55 -2.97
CA ARG A 117 7.96 -7.35 -3.86
C ARG A 117 7.03 -8.26 -3.05
N CYS A 118 5.75 -8.22 -3.38
CA CYS A 118 4.85 -9.37 -3.24
C CYS A 118 5.23 -10.41 -4.33
#